data_AF-A0A1I7GGC3-F1
#
_entry.id   AF-A0A1I7GGC3-F1
#
_cell.length_a   1.000
_cell.length_b   1.000
_cell.length_c   1.000
_cell.angle_alpha   90.00
_cell.angle_beta   90.00
_cell.angle_gamma   90.00
#
_symmetry.space_group_name_H-M   'P 1'
#
loop_
_entity.id
_entity.type
_entity.pdbx_description
1 polymer ?
#
loop_
_entity_poly.entity_id
_entity_poly.type
_entity_poly.pdbx_seq_one_letter_code
_entity_poly.pdbx_strand_id
1 'polypeptide(L)'
;MHETTQISYELGTVNIILNSESWISQDAPNFRFTDYDQVLCSCFTPKELEQIAAGDSAEITFNLIMKDPLSSDLIDSPLSDFAELPGKIFDGLTEGVYMNFDVYKSLGNNEHSELEMFYEKIDFQLDIPLSLINENREYFIYTDFMGSTELFEDIDKEIETISINTNAIGKSLLLYREMPRIANAKVNYDNSYVQQPQYLCVIGIIALILLWKRIDFLHKKE
;
A
#
# COMPACT_ATOMS: atom_id res chain seq x y z
N MET A 1 15.09 13.04 -5.54
CA MET A 1 15.47 12.70 -4.15
C MET A 1 16.64 11.73 -4.18
N HIS A 2 17.60 11.87 -3.27
CA HIS A 2 18.66 10.90 -3.04
C HIS A 2 18.89 10.81 -1.53
N GLU A 3 18.57 9.67 -0.93
CA GLU A 3 18.72 9.42 0.50
C GLU A 3 19.55 8.15 0.72
N THR A 4 20.39 8.15 1.76
CA THR A 4 21.16 6.97 2.15
C THR A 4 20.99 6.73 3.64
N THR A 5 20.51 5.54 3.98
CA THR A 5 20.32 5.08 5.35
C THR A 5 21.24 3.89 5.58
N GLN A 6 22.08 3.97 6.60
CA GLN A 6 22.93 2.87 7.01
C GLN A 6 22.29 2.14 8.19
N ILE A 7 22.09 0.83 8.04
CA ILE A 7 21.64 -0.05 9.12
C ILE A 7 22.76 -1.03 9.48
N SER A 8 22.80 -1.41 10.76
CA SER A 8 23.70 -2.46 11.24
C SER A 8 22.93 -3.77 11.34
N TYR A 9 23.50 -4.85 10.81
CA TYR A 9 22.90 -6.18 10.87
C TYR A 9 23.92 -7.14 11.47
N GLU A 10 23.72 -7.48 12.75
CA GLU A 10 24.69 -8.21 13.57
C GLU A 10 26.08 -7.54 13.54
N LEU A 11 27.06 -8.15 12.87
CA LEU A 11 28.42 -7.62 12.72
C LEU A 11 28.62 -6.81 11.43
N GLY A 12 27.71 -6.94 10.46
CA GLY A 12 27.79 -6.29 9.15
C GLY A 12 27.06 -4.95 9.10
N THR A 13 27.22 -4.28 7.96
CA THR A 13 26.57 -2.99 7.70
C THR A 13 25.92 -2.99 6.34
N VAL A 14 24.72 -2.45 6.25
CA VAL A 14 23.98 -2.35 4.99
C VAL A 14 23.63 -0.91 4.70
N ASN A 15 23.99 -0.44 3.51
CA ASN A 15 23.60 0.87 3.00
C ASN A 15 22.35 0.71 2.14
N ILE A 16 21.31 1.45 2.49
CA ILE A 16 20.05 1.52 1.74
C ILE A 16 19.97 2.88 1.07
N ILE A 17 19.98 2.89 -0.25
CA ILE A 17 20.00 4.09 -1.08
C ILE A 17 18.64 4.23 -1.76
N LEU A 18 17.96 5.36 -1.55
CA LEU A 18 16.67 5.68 -2.15
C LEU A 18 16.85 6.80 -3.17
N ASN A 19 16.62 6.49 -4.45
CA ASN A 19 16.66 7.43 -5.55
C ASN A 19 15.26 7.63 -6.12
N SER A 20 14.83 8.88 -6.20
CA SER A 20 13.60 9.24 -6.91
C SER A 20 13.89 10.32 -7.95
N GLU A 21 13.52 10.02 -9.19
CA GLU A 21 13.69 10.89 -10.35
C GLU A 21 12.35 11.13 -11.05
N SER A 22 12.23 12.29 -11.69
CA SER A 22 11.10 12.64 -12.53
C SER A 22 11.59 13.04 -13.90
N TRP A 23 11.04 12.41 -14.92
CA TRP A 23 11.29 12.73 -16.32
C TRP A 23 10.17 13.59 -16.92
N ILE A 24 9.29 14.13 -16.08
CA ILE A 24 8.22 15.06 -16.44
C ILE A 24 8.40 16.39 -15.72
N SER A 25 7.62 17.40 -16.08
CA SER A 25 7.69 18.75 -15.49
C SER A 25 7.18 18.84 -14.03
N GLN A 26 6.96 17.70 -13.37
CA GLN A 26 6.52 17.63 -11.97
C GLN A 26 7.66 17.11 -11.11
N ASP A 27 7.68 17.49 -9.83
CA ASP A 27 8.66 16.98 -8.88
C ASP A 27 8.51 15.47 -8.68
N ALA A 28 9.64 14.78 -8.54
CA ALA A 28 9.64 13.35 -8.27
C ALA A 28 9.03 13.07 -6.89
N PRO A 29 8.14 12.06 -6.77
CA PRO A 29 7.52 11.73 -5.49
C PRO A 29 8.60 11.18 -4.54
N ASN A 30 8.52 11.51 -3.25
CA ASN A 30 9.35 10.82 -2.27
C ASN A 30 8.72 9.47 -1.96
N PHE A 31 9.53 8.52 -1.54
CA PHE A 31 9.05 7.24 -1.05
C PHE A 31 9.90 6.80 0.13
N ARG A 32 9.31 5.97 0.98
CA ARG A 32 9.96 5.44 2.18
C ARG A 32 9.44 4.06 2.51
N PHE A 33 10.22 3.34 3.28
CA PHE A 33 9.83 2.07 3.88
C PHE A 33 9.49 2.26 5.35
N THR A 34 8.51 1.50 5.83
CA THR A 34 8.12 1.55 7.25
C THR A 34 9.13 0.81 8.13
N ASP A 35 9.66 -0.31 7.65
CA ASP A 35 10.61 -1.16 8.36
C ASP A 35 11.79 -1.54 7.46
N TYR A 36 12.97 -0.97 7.75
CA TYR A 36 14.18 -1.23 6.99
C TYR A 36 14.81 -2.60 7.28
N ASP A 37 14.53 -3.22 8.43
CA ASP A 37 14.98 -4.58 8.73
C ASP A 37 14.17 -5.60 7.92
N GLN A 38 12.87 -5.35 7.74
CA GLN A 38 12.02 -6.12 6.83
C GLN A 38 12.51 -6.00 5.39
N VAL A 39 12.83 -4.79 4.93
CA VAL A 39 13.37 -4.55 3.58
C VAL A 39 14.66 -5.34 3.37
N LEU A 40 15.59 -5.29 4.34
CA LEU A 40 16.83 -6.06 4.28
C LEU A 40 16.57 -7.56 4.09
N CYS A 41 15.72 -8.13 4.95
CA CYS A 41 15.37 -9.56 4.89
C CYS A 41 14.68 -9.93 3.57
N SER A 42 13.91 -9.02 2.99
CA SER A 42 13.19 -9.24 1.73
C SER A 42 14.09 -9.17 0.48
N CYS A 43 15.25 -8.50 0.56
CA CYS A 43 16.17 -8.31 -0.57
C CYS A 43 17.26 -9.38 -0.67
N PHE A 44 17.66 -9.96 0.47
CA PHE A 44 18.76 -10.92 0.53
C PHE A 44 18.28 -12.33 0.83
N THR A 45 18.96 -13.30 0.22
CA THR A 45 18.75 -14.71 0.53
C THR A 45 19.29 -15.03 1.94
N PRO A 46 18.83 -16.13 2.57
CA PRO A 46 19.35 -16.52 3.88
C PRO A 46 20.87 -16.66 3.93
N LYS A 47 21.48 -17.16 2.85
CA LYS A 47 22.94 -17.31 2.75
C LYS A 47 23.66 -15.96 2.68
N GLU A 48 23.09 -14.98 1.97
CA GLU A 48 23.64 -13.63 1.90
C GLU A 48 23.50 -12.93 3.26
N LEU A 49 22.36 -13.10 3.94
CA LEU A 49 22.15 -12.56 5.29
C LEU A 49 23.15 -13.15 6.30
N GLU A 50 23.50 -14.43 6.20
CA GLU A 50 24.56 -15.04 7.02
C GLU A 50 25.92 -14.39 6.79
N GLN A 51 26.23 -14.02 5.54
CA GLN A 51 27.50 -13.35 5.19
C GLN A 51 27.53 -11.93 5.74
N ILE A 52 26.44 -11.18 5.61
CA ILE A 52 26.30 -9.85 6.22
C ILE A 52 26.44 -9.98 7.74
N ALA A 53 25.76 -10.94 8.36
CA ALA A 53 25.84 -11.15 9.80
C ALA A 53 27.26 -11.51 10.29
N ALA A 54 28.08 -12.11 9.42
CA ALA A 54 29.48 -12.42 9.71
C ALA A 54 30.43 -11.20 9.60
N GLY A 55 29.94 -10.05 9.12
CA GLY A 55 30.70 -8.79 9.05
C GLY A 55 30.84 -8.20 7.66
N ASP A 56 30.25 -8.81 6.62
CA ASP A 56 30.33 -8.26 5.27
C ASP A 56 29.45 -7.00 5.14
N SER A 57 29.89 -6.08 4.27
CA SER A 57 29.09 -4.90 3.90
C SER A 57 28.15 -5.22 2.75
N ALA A 58 26.94 -4.67 2.75
CA ALA A 58 26.02 -4.78 1.62
C ALA A 58 25.44 -3.42 1.23
N GLU A 59 24.92 -3.33 0.02
CA GLU A 59 24.22 -2.16 -0.48
C GLU A 59 22.93 -2.58 -1.18
N ILE A 60 21.86 -1.83 -0.94
CA ILE A 60 20.59 -1.94 -1.67
C ILE A 60 20.29 -0.56 -2.25
N THR A 61 20.08 -0.49 -3.55
CA THR A 61 19.71 0.74 -4.26
C THR A 61 18.32 0.60 -4.85
N PHE A 62 17.43 1.50 -4.47
CA PHE A 62 16.06 1.62 -4.97
C PHE A 62 15.98 2.81 -5.91
N ASN A 63 15.54 2.60 -7.13
CA ASN A 63 15.37 3.64 -8.13
C ASN A 63 13.89 3.74 -8.52
N LEU A 64 13.26 4.85 -8.17
CA LEU A 64 11.91 5.20 -8.60
C LEU A 64 12.01 6.28 -9.69
N ILE A 65 11.49 6.00 -10.87
CA ILE A 65 11.49 6.94 -11.99
C ILE A 65 10.05 7.23 -12.41
N MET A 66 9.61 8.46 -12.17
CA MET A 66 8.33 8.95 -12.66
C MET A 66 8.43 9.37 -14.12
N LYS A 67 7.60 8.82 -15.00
CA LYS A 67 7.57 9.16 -16.43
C LYS A 67 6.17 9.55 -16.90
N ASP A 68 6.13 10.15 -18.08
CA ASP A 68 4.88 10.51 -18.74
C ASP A 68 4.11 9.24 -19.16
N PRO A 69 2.78 9.19 -18.94
CA PRO A 69 1.93 8.10 -19.42
C PRO A 69 1.99 7.87 -20.95
N LEU A 70 2.46 8.85 -21.74
CA LEU A 70 2.64 8.74 -23.19
C LEU A 70 4.04 8.26 -23.60
N SER A 71 4.88 7.84 -22.67
CA SER A 71 6.20 7.29 -22.98
C SER A 71 6.10 5.93 -23.67
N SER A 72 7.02 5.62 -24.60
CA SER A 72 7.03 4.37 -25.36
C SER A 72 7.06 3.11 -24.47
N ASP A 73 7.64 3.22 -23.27
CA ASP A 73 7.80 2.11 -22.33
C ASP A 73 6.47 1.58 -21.76
N LEU A 74 5.43 2.40 -21.79
CA LEU A 74 4.06 2.06 -21.41
C LEU A 74 3.27 1.43 -22.54
N ILE A 75 3.48 1.92 -23.78
CA ILE A 75 2.72 1.46 -24.95
C ILE A 75 2.87 -0.06 -25.11
N ASP A 76 4.05 -0.59 -24.82
CA ASP A 76 4.36 -2.02 -24.90
C ASP A 76 4.21 -2.78 -23.56
N SER A 77 3.73 -2.12 -22.49
CA SER A 77 3.53 -2.75 -21.18
C SER A 77 2.10 -3.31 -21.04
N PRO A 78 1.90 -4.44 -20.34
CA PRO A 78 0.58 -4.91 -19.89
C PRO A 78 -0.29 -3.86 -19.17
N LEU A 79 0.31 -2.76 -18.72
CA LEU A 79 -0.38 -1.64 -18.10
C LEU A 79 -1.16 -0.77 -19.10
N SER A 80 -0.81 -0.77 -20.40
CA SER A 80 -1.54 0.03 -21.41
C SER A 80 -2.96 -0.47 -21.67
N ASP A 81 -3.20 -1.76 -21.44
CA ASP A 81 -4.51 -2.39 -21.59
C ASP A 81 -5.45 -2.12 -20.41
N PHE A 82 -5.02 -1.30 -19.43
CA PHE A 82 -5.81 -0.98 -18.24
C PHE A 82 -7.23 -0.52 -18.56
N ALA A 83 -7.38 0.36 -19.57
CA ALA A 83 -8.66 0.89 -19.99
C ALA A 83 -9.63 -0.18 -20.57
N GLU A 84 -9.10 -1.33 -20.99
CA GLU A 84 -9.86 -2.43 -21.58
C GLU A 84 -10.23 -3.53 -20.57
N LEU A 85 -9.72 -3.46 -19.33
CA LEU A 85 -9.93 -4.50 -18.32
C LEU A 85 -11.38 -4.54 -17.83
N PRO A 86 -12.11 -5.64 -18.06
CA PRO A 86 -13.49 -5.77 -17.63
C PRO A 86 -13.55 -6.09 -16.12
N GLY A 87 -14.13 -5.20 -15.31
CA GLY A 87 -14.39 -5.52 -13.91
C GLY A 87 -14.91 -4.33 -13.09
N LYS A 88 -15.79 -4.62 -12.12
CA LYS A 88 -16.30 -3.58 -11.18
C LYS A 88 -15.21 -2.89 -10.37
N ILE A 89 -14.08 -3.58 -10.17
CA ILE A 89 -12.95 -3.06 -9.39
C ILE A 89 -12.25 -1.92 -10.15
N PHE A 90 -12.19 -2.02 -11.48
CA PHE A 90 -11.58 -1.03 -12.36
C PHE A 90 -12.54 0.10 -12.77
N ASP A 91 -13.83 -0.05 -12.47
CA ASP A 91 -14.84 0.94 -12.84
C ASP A 91 -14.65 2.26 -12.08
N GLY A 92 -14.59 3.35 -12.83
CA GLY A 92 -14.35 4.70 -12.31
C GLY A 92 -12.91 5.02 -11.91
N LEU A 93 -11.94 4.13 -12.16
CA LEU A 93 -10.52 4.46 -12.01
C LEU A 93 -10.03 5.29 -13.19
N THR A 94 -9.20 6.28 -12.89
CA THR A 94 -8.57 7.17 -13.86
C THR A 94 -7.06 7.07 -13.73
N GLU A 95 -6.36 7.10 -14.86
CA GLU A 95 -4.91 7.08 -14.92
C GLU A 95 -4.33 8.39 -14.38
N GLY A 96 -3.37 8.26 -13.47
CA GLY A 96 -2.61 9.38 -12.93
C GLY A 96 -1.24 9.45 -13.59
N VAL A 97 -0.30 8.71 -13.04
CA VAL A 97 1.13 8.83 -13.37
C VAL A 97 1.77 7.46 -13.43
N TYR A 98 2.70 7.30 -14.35
CA TYR A 98 3.48 6.09 -14.48
C TYR A 98 4.84 6.18 -13.80
N MET A 99 5.25 5.06 -13.23
CA MET A 99 6.45 4.94 -12.44
C MET A 99 7.17 3.64 -12.79
N ASN A 100 8.48 3.69 -12.87
CA ASN A 100 9.31 2.49 -12.89
C ASN A 100 10.02 2.35 -11.56
N PHE A 101 9.98 1.17 -10.96
CA PHE A 101 10.66 0.88 -9.71
C PHE A 101 11.65 -0.26 -9.91
N ASP A 102 12.94 0.07 -9.90
CA ASP A 102 14.04 -0.86 -10.09
C ASP A 102 14.84 -1.00 -8.80
N VAL A 103 15.28 -2.21 -8.48
CA VAL A 103 16.03 -2.49 -7.25
C VAL A 103 17.31 -3.26 -7.58
N TYR A 104 18.41 -2.78 -7.04
CA TYR A 104 19.72 -3.41 -7.17
C TYR A 104 20.28 -3.73 -5.79
N LYS A 105 20.95 -4.86 -5.66
CA LYS A 105 21.69 -5.22 -4.45
C LYS A 105 23.13 -5.58 -4.76
N SER A 106 24.02 -5.35 -3.81
CA SER A 106 25.40 -5.85 -3.86
C SER A 106 25.82 -6.33 -2.47
N LEU A 107 26.77 -7.27 -2.45
CA LEU A 107 27.32 -7.84 -1.23
C LEU A 107 28.84 -7.86 -1.32
N GLY A 108 29.51 -7.27 -0.33
CA GLY A 108 30.95 -7.07 -0.30
C GLY A 108 31.43 -6.28 -1.51
N ASN A 109 32.32 -6.90 -2.29
CA ASN A 109 32.84 -6.34 -3.55
C ASN A 109 32.20 -7.00 -4.79
N ASN A 110 31.09 -7.70 -4.64
CA ASN A 110 30.40 -8.32 -5.77
C ASN A 110 29.71 -7.25 -6.62
N GLU A 111 29.52 -7.57 -7.91
CA GLU A 111 28.77 -6.70 -8.82
C GLU A 111 27.32 -6.55 -8.37
N HIS A 112 26.73 -5.40 -8.68
CA HIS A 112 25.32 -5.14 -8.46
C HIS A 112 24.47 -6.12 -9.27
N SER A 113 23.61 -6.86 -8.56
CA SER A 113 22.58 -7.71 -9.15
C SER A 113 21.23 -7.03 -9.07
N GLU A 114 20.48 -7.04 -10.15
CA GLU A 114 19.08 -6.61 -10.18
C GLU A 114 18.20 -7.60 -9.39
N LEU A 115 17.27 -7.06 -8.62
CA LEU A 115 16.28 -7.82 -7.86
C LEU A 115 14.93 -7.75 -8.59
N GLU A 116 14.45 -8.90 -9.07
CA GLU A 116 13.20 -8.98 -9.83
C GLU A 116 11.95 -8.91 -8.95
N MET A 117 12.05 -9.33 -7.68
CA MET A 117 10.97 -9.30 -6.70
C MET A 117 11.52 -9.35 -5.27
N PHE A 118 10.74 -8.90 -4.30
CA PHE A 118 11.06 -9.10 -2.89
C PHE A 118 10.69 -10.54 -2.45
N TYR A 119 11.53 -11.14 -1.61
CA TYR A 119 11.27 -12.47 -1.04
C TYR A 119 10.08 -12.46 -0.06
N GLU A 120 9.82 -11.32 0.56
CA GLU A 120 8.69 -11.08 1.47
C GLU A 120 7.97 -9.79 1.08
N LYS A 121 6.71 -9.64 1.50
CA LYS A 121 5.99 -8.38 1.28
C LYS A 121 6.54 -7.31 2.20
N ILE A 122 6.75 -6.11 1.66
CA ILE A 122 7.24 -4.95 2.39
C ILE A 122 6.19 -3.84 2.41
N ASP A 123 6.19 -3.07 3.51
CA ASP A 123 5.37 -1.88 3.62
C ASP A 123 6.08 -0.68 2.97
N PHE A 124 5.53 -0.26 1.85
CA PHE A 124 6.04 0.81 1.00
C PHE A 124 5.06 1.98 1.01
N GLN A 125 5.59 3.18 1.25
CA GLN A 125 4.82 4.42 1.22
C GLN A 125 5.39 5.37 0.17
N LEU A 126 4.50 5.96 -0.61
CA LEU A 126 4.82 6.87 -1.70
C LEU A 126 4.02 8.16 -1.56
N ASP A 127 4.69 9.30 -1.73
CA ASP A 127 4.03 10.59 -1.80
C ASP A 127 3.23 10.72 -3.10
N ILE A 128 1.98 11.16 -3.01
CA ILE A 128 1.16 11.43 -4.19
C ILE A 128 1.66 12.69 -4.88
N PRO A 129 1.87 12.69 -6.21
CA PRO A 129 2.25 13.90 -6.93
C PRO A 129 1.27 15.05 -6.67
N LEU A 130 1.79 16.25 -6.41
CA LEU A 130 0.99 17.43 -6.04
C LEU A 130 -0.18 17.74 -7.00
N SER A 131 -0.03 17.40 -8.28
CA SER A 131 -1.08 17.59 -9.29
C SER A 131 -2.28 16.65 -9.13
N LEU A 132 -2.10 15.53 -8.44
CA LEU A 132 -3.09 14.49 -8.22
C LEU A 132 -3.74 14.56 -6.83
N ILE A 133 -3.11 15.21 -5.85
CA ILE A 133 -3.61 15.35 -4.47
C ILE A 133 -5.00 16.00 -4.46
N ASN A 134 -5.98 15.32 -3.86
CA ASN A 134 -7.34 15.81 -3.69
C ASN A 134 -8.05 15.06 -2.56
N GLU A 135 -8.76 15.80 -1.69
CA GLU A 135 -9.53 15.25 -0.56
C GLU A 135 -10.69 14.32 -0.98
N ASN A 136 -11.13 14.39 -2.24
CA ASN A 136 -12.21 13.56 -2.78
C ASN A 136 -11.67 12.46 -3.71
N ARG A 137 -10.44 11.99 -3.50
CA ARG A 137 -9.86 10.89 -4.29
C ARG A 137 -9.44 9.73 -3.40
N GLU A 138 -9.66 8.53 -3.91
CA GLU A 138 -8.97 7.33 -3.43
C GLU A 138 -7.88 6.95 -4.43
N TYR A 139 -6.71 6.56 -3.95
CA TYR A 139 -5.56 6.21 -4.76
C TYR A 139 -5.32 4.70 -4.77
N PHE A 140 -4.76 4.22 -5.88
CA PHE A 140 -4.42 2.81 -6.09
C PHE A 140 -3.12 2.72 -6.88
N ILE A 141 -2.35 1.66 -6.65
CA ILE A 141 -1.17 1.33 -7.47
C ILE A 141 -1.48 0.09 -8.29
N TYR A 142 -1.32 0.17 -9.60
CA TYR A 142 -1.44 -0.96 -10.51
C TYR A 142 -0.07 -1.32 -11.07
N THR A 143 0.46 -2.47 -10.66
CA THR A 143 1.85 -2.87 -10.97
C THR A 143 1.85 -4.04 -11.94
N ASP A 144 2.69 -3.97 -12.95
CA ASP A 144 3.09 -5.09 -13.79
C ASP A 144 4.38 -5.68 -13.22
N PHE A 145 4.29 -6.94 -12.80
CA PHE A 145 5.41 -7.71 -12.31
C PHE A 145 5.45 -9.06 -13.04
N MET A 146 6.58 -9.36 -13.68
CA MET A 146 6.81 -10.62 -14.40
C MET A 146 5.70 -11.00 -15.42
N GLY A 147 5.03 -10.02 -16.03
CA GLY A 147 3.95 -10.23 -17.00
C GLY A 147 2.58 -10.53 -16.38
N SER A 148 2.45 -10.40 -15.06
CA SER A 148 1.18 -10.40 -14.35
C SER A 148 0.94 -9.02 -13.75
N THR A 149 -0.31 -8.60 -13.73
CA THR A 149 -0.69 -7.32 -13.14
C THR A 149 -1.42 -7.50 -11.81
N GLU A 150 -1.13 -6.62 -10.85
CA GLU A 150 -1.76 -6.61 -9.53
C GLU A 150 -2.18 -5.19 -9.16
N LEU A 151 -3.36 -5.05 -8.54
CA LEU A 151 -3.90 -3.79 -8.05
C LEU A 151 -3.78 -3.74 -6.53
N PHE A 152 -3.08 -2.73 -6.03
CA PHE A 152 -2.90 -2.45 -4.62
C PHE A 152 -3.78 -1.26 -4.21
N GLU A 153 -4.60 -1.48 -3.18
CA GLU A 153 -5.38 -0.44 -2.53
C GLU A 153 -4.55 0.24 -1.45
N ASP A 154 -4.78 1.54 -1.26
CA ASP A 154 -4.16 2.29 -0.18
C ASP A 154 -4.64 1.79 1.20
N ILE A 155 -3.67 1.45 2.05
CA ILE A 155 -3.88 0.91 3.39
C ILE A 155 -4.20 2.02 4.40
N ASP A 156 -3.55 3.19 4.28
CA ASP A 156 -3.66 4.26 5.28
C ASP A 156 -4.76 5.28 4.97
N LYS A 157 -5.14 5.42 3.68
CA LYS A 157 -6.17 6.35 3.19
C LYS A 157 -5.85 7.81 3.47
N GLU A 158 -4.57 8.14 3.53
CA GLU A 158 -4.10 9.51 3.65
C GLU A 158 -4.21 10.24 2.29
N ILE A 159 -4.38 11.56 2.33
CA ILE A 159 -4.63 12.35 1.12
C ILE A 159 -3.33 12.59 0.33
N GLU A 160 -2.20 12.65 1.04
CA GLU A 160 -0.91 13.07 0.51
C GLU A 160 0.03 11.87 0.21
N THR A 161 -0.30 10.68 0.69
CA THR A 161 0.52 9.48 0.54
C THR A 161 -0.34 8.28 0.21
N ILE A 162 0.26 7.28 -0.43
CA ILE A 162 -0.31 5.94 -0.59
C ILE A 162 0.62 4.93 0.06
N SER A 163 0.05 4.08 0.91
CA SER A 163 0.76 2.98 1.58
C SER A 163 0.27 1.63 1.07
N ILE A 164 1.19 0.79 0.60
CA ILE A 164 0.89 -0.55 0.08
C ILE A 164 1.82 -1.60 0.70
N ASN A 165 1.31 -2.83 0.78
CA ASN A 165 2.08 -4.00 1.20
C ASN A 165 2.31 -4.89 -0.02
N THR A 166 3.52 -4.86 -0.57
CA THR A 166 3.84 -5.46 -1.87
C THR A 166 5.15 -6.22 -1.85
N ASN A 167 5.25 -7.26 -2.68
CA ASN A 167 6.51 -7.93 -3.02
C ASN A 167 6.89 -7.70 -4.50
N ALA A 168 6.09 -6.93 -5.24
CA ALA A 168 6.29 -6.67 -6.65
C ALA A 168 7.29 -5.53 -6.86
N ILE A 169 8.19 -5.74 -7.82
CA ILE A 169 9.15 -4.74 -8.33
C ILE A 169 8.89 -4.60 -9.82
N GLY A 170 8.93 -3.37 -10.33
CA GLY A 170 8.76 -3.10 -11.75
C GLY A 170 7.89 -1.90 -12.05
N LYS A 171 7.18 -2.01 -13.17
CA LYS A 171 6.42 -0.92 -13.76
C LYS A 171 5.10 -0.75 -13.04
N SER A 172 4.76 0.48 -12.67
CA SER A 172 3.56 0.78 -11.89
C SER A 172 2.83 2.00 -12.43
N LEU A 173 1.51 1.98 -12.32
CA LEU A 173 0.61 3.06 -12.67
C LEU A 173 -0.14 3.50 -11.41
N LEU A 174 0.04 4.76 -11.04
CA LEU A 174 -0.79 5.41 -10.02
C LEU A 174 -2.14 5.73 -10.62
N LEU A 175 -3.19 5.18 -10.02
CA LEU A 175 -4.58 5.35 -10.39
C LEU A 175 -5.31 6.11 -9.30
N TYR A 176 -6.40 6.78 -9.67
CA TYR A 176 -7.29 7.40 -8.70
C TYR A 176 -8.75 7.24 -9.07
N ARG A 177 -9.62 7.25 -8.07
CA ARG A 177 -11.07 7.28 -8.23
C ARG A 177 -11.62 8.53 -7.55
N GLU A 178 -12.42 9.29 -8.29
CA GLU A 178 -13.16 10.41 -7.71
C GLU A 178 -14.27 9.87 -6.80
N MET A 179 -14.20 10.22 -5.52
CA MET A 179 -15.27 10.01 -4.57
C MET A 179 -16.34 11.08 -4.76
N PRO A 180 -17.63 10.72 -4.67
CA PRO A 180 -18.68 11.71 -4.70
C PRO A 180 -18.44 12.73 -3.58
N ARG A 181 -18.34 14.02 -3.94
CA ARG A 181 -18.22 15.12 -2.99
C ARG A 181 -19.37 15.03 -1.98
N ILE A 182 -19.09 14.53 -0.79
CA ILE A 182 -20.01 14.68 0.33
C ILE A 182 -19.87 16.14 0.73
N ALA A 183 -20.74 16.99 0.18
CA ALA A 183 -20.78 18.41 0.50
C ALA A 183 -20.91 18.60 2.01
N ASN A 184 -19.79 18.84 2.69
CA ASN A 184 -19.68 19.28 4.08
C ASN A 184 -20.87 18.90 4.96
N ALA A 185 -21.14 17.60 5.13
CA ALA A 185 -21.57 17.21 6.45
C ALA A 185 -20.31 17.36 7.29
N LYS A 186 -20.28 18.33 8.20
CA LYS A 186 -19.50 18.16 9.43
C LYS A 186 -19.93 16.81 9.98
N VAL A 187 -19.21 15.75 9.64
CA VAL A 187 -19.28 14.51 10.37
C VAL A 187 -18.55 14.85 11.65
N ASN A 188 -19.30 15.45 12.60
CA ASN A 188 -19.03 15.13 13.98
C ASN A 188 -18.91 13.61 14.00
N TYR A 189 -17.76 13.09 14.40
CA TYR A 189 -17.72 11.80 15.07
C TYR A 189 -18.52 11.96 16.37
N ASP A 190 -19.84 12.15 16.24
CA ASP A 190 -20.74 11.84 17.31
C ASP A 190 -20.74 10.32 17.35
N ASN A 191 -20.28 9.83 18.50
CA ASN A 191 -20.01 8.43 18.78
C ASN A 191 -21.35 7.67 18.94
N SER A 192 -22.22 7.76 17.94
CA SER A 192 -23.59 7.26 17.97
C SER A 192 -23.77 6.19 16.90
N TYR A 193 -23.03 5.09 17.02
CA TYR A 193 -23.52 3.74 16.74
C TYR A 193 -22.54 2.68 17.29
N VAL A 194 -22.07 2.87 18.51
CA VAL A 194 -21.81 1.71 19.36
C VAL A 194 -23.20 1.27 19.82
N GLN A 195 -23.81 0.29 19.14
CA GLN A 195 -24.87 -0.48 19.79
C GLN A 195 -24.21 -1.16 21.00
N GLN A 196 -24.25 -0.48 22.14
CA GLN A 196 -23.83 -1.01 23.40
C GLN A 196 -24.60 -2.32 23.63
N PRO A 197 -23.91 -3.46 23.89
CA PRO A 197 -24.55 -4.76 24.10
C PRO A 197 -25.53 -4.79 25.29
N GLN A 198 -25.63 -3.68 26.03
CA GLN A 198 -26.53 -3.45 27.16
C GLN A 198 -28.01 -3.38 26.72
N TYR A 199 -28.32 -2.85 25.53
CA TYR A 199 -29.71 -2.73 25.06
C TYR A 199 -30.31 -4.08 24.62
N LEU A 200 -29.50 -5.01 24.13
CA LEU A 200 -29.95 -6.38 23.84
C LEU A 200 -30.36 -7.12 25.12
N CYS A 201 -29.63 -6.91 26.23
CA CYS A 201 -30.01 -7.48 27.53
C CYS A 201 -31.32 -6.88 28.07
N VAL A 202 -31.53 -5.57 27.93
CA VAL A 202 -32.79 -4.94 28.39
C VAL A 202 -33.99 -5.40 27.57
N ILE A 203 -33.87 -5.49 26.24
CA ILE A 203 -34.95 -6.00 25.38
C ILE A 203 -35.24 -7.47 25.71
N GLY A 204 -34.21 -8.29 25.94
CA GLY A 204 -34.36 -9.68 26.38
C GLY A 204 -35.10 -9.82 27.72
N ILE A 205 -34.78 -8.97 28.71
CA ILE A 205 -35.46 -8.96 30.02
C ILE A 205 -36.93 -8.55 29.86
N ILE A 206 -37.24 -7.53 29.07
CA ILE A 206 -38.62 -7.09 28.83
C ILE A 206 -39.43 -8.21 28.14
N ALA A 207 -38.85 -8.88 27.15
CA ALA A 207 -39.49 -10.02 26.49
C ALA A 207 -39.80 -11.16 27.47
N LEU A 208 -38.86 -11.50 28.37
CA LEU A 208 -39.07 -12.51 29.40
C LEU A 208 -40.16 -12.12 30.41
N ILE A 209 -40.24 -10.86 30.83
CA ILE A 209 -41.29 -10.38 31.74
C ILE A 209 -42.67 -10.47 31.07
N LEU A 210 -42.77 -10.10 29.80
CA LEU A 210 -44.02 -10.22 29.03
C LEU A 210 -44.45 -11.69 28.84
N LEU A 211 -43.48 -12.57 28.59
CA LEU A 211 -43.72 -14.01 28.41
C LEU A 211 -44.16 -14.66 29.74
N TRP A 212 -43.53 -14.28 30.85
CA TRP A 212 -43.92 -14.72 32.19
C TRP A 212 -45.33 -14.24 32.56
N LYS A 213 -45.66 -12.95 32.32
CA LYS A 213 -47.03 -12.44 32.54
C LYS A 213 -48.08 -13.15 31.70
N ARG A 214 -47.75 -13.55 30.47
CA ARG A 214 -48.66 -14.30 29.60
C ARG A 214 -48.93 -15.71 30.13
N ILE A 215 -47.90 -16.38 30.66
CA ILE A 215 -48.03 -17.71 31.29
C ILE A 215 -48.82 -17.63 32.60
N ASP A 216 -48.57 -16.61 33.43
CA ASP A 216 -49.30 -16.38 34.68
C ASP A 216 -50.79 -16.07 34.42
N PHE A 217 -51.10 -15.33 33.35
CA PHE A 217 -52.49 -15.06 32.96
C PHE A 217 -53.22 -16.32 32.48
N LEU A 218 -52.51 -17.28 31.89
CA LEU A 218 -53.08 -18.56 31.45
C LEU A 218 -53.34 -19.52 32.62
N HIS A 219 -52.52 -19.49 33.67
CA HIS A 219 -52.70 -20.35 34.86
C HIS A 219 -53.66 -19.77 35.91
N LYS A 220 -54.02 -18.48 35.84
CA LYS A 220 -55.00 -17.85 36.75
C LYS A 220 -56.47 -18.04 36.34
N LYS A 221 -56.75 -18.86 35.32
CA LYS A 221 -58.08 -19.14 34.79
C LYS A 221 -58.57 -20.57 35.03
N GLU A 222 -57.97 -21.30 35.97
CA GLU A 222 -58.55 -22.48 36.61
C GLU A 222 -58.90 -22.20 38.07
#